data_AF-A0A482XGD4-F1
#
_entry.id   AF-A0A482XGD4-F1
#
_cell.length_a   1.000
_cell.length_b   1.000
_cell.length_c   1.000
_cell.angle_alpha   90.00
_cell.angle_beta   90.00
_cell.angle_gamma   90.00
#
_symmetry.space_group_name_H-M   'P 1'
#
loop_
_entity.id
_entity.type
_entity.pdbx_description
1 polymer ?
#
loop_
_entity_poly.entity_id
_entity_poly.type
_entity_poly.pdbx_seq_one_letter_code
_entity_poly.pdbx_strand_id
1 'polypeptide(L)'
;MSITGREIITLQIGHYSNYVGAHWWNLQEAAFTNNSDSLTEINNDVLFREGETRRGEVTFTPRLVLSDLKGSLGALTVDGGLYEDQLSPDPSLALWPEDRVEVEAADEAQKNEFLNDLDACSSRAEVCSIDDVKKEKVVVPKRYCLDESVNVWSDYLRTFYHPRSLAITNEYKHNDDNTPFKFYGQGIELWKNEDYQEDFAERIRAYMEEADNSQHLKDEYPSKASVAVVCLPSFCGGQTSTEDDSIRVLNWALTLGSLPELCSLFTPASTVQSGWRQPDTFREFTHLNYNKKLHYHSSAIIAAGLETVSLLYRLRSSRASLKDVTCDLRVLGRAASAISVTLPFAIGQESSLLETLENWNGPLMSSLSPYCSLDKVDLQSVVIRGVSNQRLMSTESVGSMLESLHNEAKRIKIRRLPGFLESGLEILECDEKLEQLLCLSECYAVTDDL
;
A
#
# COMPACT_ATOMS: atom_id res chain seq x y z
N MET A 1 8.21 21.07 1.02
CA MET A 1 8.84 20.62 2.27
C MET A 1 8.37 19.21 2.53
N SER A 2 9.26 18.22 2.44
CA SER A 2 9.01 16.86 2.92
C SER A 2 8.55 16.95 4.38
N ILE A 3 7.44 16.29 4.72
CA ILE A 3 7.00 16.18 6.12
C ILE A 3 7.85 15.07 6.73
N THR A 4 9.02 15.44 7.23
CA THR A 4 9.98 14.55 7.88
C THR A 4 9.35 13.90 9.12
N GLY A 5 9.54 12.58 9.31
CA GLY A 5 9.18 11.86 10.54
C GLY A 5 7.90 11.00 10.46
N ARG A 6 7.38 10.72 9.26
CA ARG A 6 6.26 9.78 9.02
C ARG A 6 6.63 8.58 8.17
N GLU A 7 7.90 8.40 7.86
CA GLU A 7 8.40 7.36 6.97
C GLU A 7 8.08 5.97 7.52
N ILE A 8 7.67 5.06 6.64
CA ILE A 8 7.33 3.69 6.96
C ILE A 8 8.21 2.77 6.12
N ILE A 9 8.90 1.87 6.81
CA ILE A 9 9.67 0.79 6.18
C ILE A 9 8.73 -0.40 6.04
N THR A 10 8.57 -0.90 4.81
CA THR A 10 7.75 -2.06 4.50
C THR A 10 8.63 -3.30 4.49
N LEU A 11 8.18 -4.36 5.18
CA LEU A 11 8.77 -5.69 5.09
C LEU A 11 7.84 -6.60 4.29
N GLN A 12 8.35 -7.22 3.22
CA GLN A 12 7.61 -8.20 2.43
C GLN A 12 8.29 -9.56 2.58
N ILE A 13 7.59 -10.52 3.16
CA ILE A 13 8.18 -11.83 3.48
C ILE A 13 7.33 -12.91 2.82
N GLY A 14 7.96 -13.63 1.91
CA GLY A 14 7.39 -14.77 1.22
C GLY A 14 6.67 -14.43 -0.09
N HIS A 15 6.57 -15.45 -0.94
CA HIS A 15 6.22 -15.31 -2.34
C HIS A 15 4.86 -14.64 -2.62
N TYR A 16 3.79 -15.06 -1.93
CA TYR A 16 2.47 -14.47 -2.16
C TYR A 16 2.35 -13.03 -1.61
N SER A 17 3.08 -12.71 -0.53
CA SER A 17 3.20 -11.33 -0.04
C SER A 17 3.85 -10.44 -1.09
N ASN A 18 4.83 -10.95 -1.84
CA ASN A 18 5.51 -10.23 -2.92
C ASN A 18 4.59 -10.02 -4.14
N TYR A 19 3.67 -10.96 -4.43
CA TYR A 19 2.60 -10.73 -5.40
C TYR A 19 1.71 -9.54 -5.00
N VAL A 20 1.28 -9.49 -3.74
CA VAL A 20 0.52 -8.34 -3.22
C VAL A 20 1.36 -7.06 -3.29
N GLY A 21 2.63 -7.18 -2.94
CA GLY A 21 3.61 -6.10 -2.97
C GLY A 21 3.78 -5.47 -4.35
N ALA A 22 4.00 -6.27 -5.39
CA ALA A 22 4.19 -5.78 -6.76
C ALA A 22 3.00 -4.95 -7.24
N HIS A 23 1.76 -5.42 -7.02
CA HIS A 23 0.57 -4.62 -7.30
C HIS A 23 0.48 -3.36 -6.45
N TRP A 24 0.80 -3.46 -5.16
CA TRP A 24 0.70 -2.34 -4.24
C TRP A 24 1.68 -1.21 -4.59
N TRP A 25 2.91 -1.53 -4.99
CA TRP A 25 3.89 -0.55 -5.44
C TRP A 25 3.54 0.03 -6.82
N ASN A 26 3.13 -0.82 -7.77
CA ASN A 26 2.69 -0.36 -9.09
C ASN A 26 1.52 0.63 -9.00
N LEU A 27 0.55 0.36 -8.12
CA LEU A 27 -0.60 1.25 -7.89
C LEU A 27 -0.17 2.63 -7.37
N GLN A 28 0.83 2.67 -6.49
CA GLN A 28 1.31 3.91 -5.90
C GLN A 28 2.20 4.69 -6.87
N GLU A 29 3.10 4.01 -7.58
CA GLU A 29 3.94 4.64 -8.60
C GLU A 29 3.07 5.22 -9.73
N ALA A 30 2.01 4.52 -10.14
CA ALA A 30 1.06 5.03 -11.13
C ALA A 30 0.31 6.29 -10.66
N ALA A 31 0.29 6.58 -9.35
CA ALA A 31 -0.30 7.80 -8.79
C ALA A 31 0.67 8.98 -8.75
N PHE A 32 1.94 8.80 -9.15
CA PHE A 32 2.89 9.90 -9.28
C PHE A 32 2.47 10.80 -10.45
N THR A 33 2.11 12.04 -10.16
CA THR A 33 1.75 13.02 -11.19
C THR A 33 2.98 13.77 -11.68
N ASN A 34 3.20 13.80 -13.01
CA ASN A 34 4.29 14.54 -13.65
C ASN A 34 4.05 16.07 -13.72
N ASN A 35 2.93 16.58 -13.20
CA ASN A 35 2.60 18.01 -13.26
C ASN A 35 3.12 18.73 -12.01
N SER A 36 4.14 19.57 -12.20
CA SER A 36 4.88 20.30 -11.15
C SER A 36 4.10 21.35 -10.37
N ASP A 37 2.88 21.69 -10.80
CA ASP A 37 2.23 22.93 -10.34
C ASP A 37 1.32 22.73 -9.12
N SER A 38 1.00 21.49 -8.74
CA SER A 38 0.18 21.20 -7.55
C SER A 38 0.69 19.96 -6.80
N LEU A 39 0.91 20.11 -5.50
CA LEU A 39 1.20 18.97 -4.62
C LEU A 39 0.03 17.99 -4.64
N THR A 40 0.33 16.70 -4.85
CA THR A 40 -0.67 15.63 -4.75
C THR A 40 -1.27 15.57 -3.35
N GLU A 41 -2.55 15.20 -3.25
CA GLU A 41 -3.23 14.99 -1.96
C GLU A 41 -2.57 13.88 -1.14
N ILE A 42 -2.07 12.84 -1.82
CA ILE A 42 -1.37 11.71 -1.22
C ILE A 42 0.11 12.09 -1.03
N ASN A 43 0.64 11.85 0.17
CA ASN A 43 2.04 11.98 0.50
C ASN A 43 2.81 10.68 0.20
N ASN A 44 3.51 10.65 -0.93
CA ASN A 44 4.27 9.49 -1.36
C ASN A 44 5.57 9.29 -0.55
N ASP A 45 6.11 10.36 0.05
CA ASP A 45 7.35 10.35 0.85
C ASP A 45 7.27 9.42 2.08
N VAL A 46 6.04 9.08 2.49
CA VAL A 46 5.78 8.13 3.59
C VAL A 46 6.31 6.74 3.26
N LEU A 47 6.15 6.28 2.02
CA LEU A 47 6.53 4.92 1.61
C LEU A 47 7.66 4.89 0.58
N PHE A 48 7.86 5.98 -0.16
CA PHE A 48 8.94 6.11 -1.13
C PHE A 48 10.06 6.97 -0.57
N ARG A 49 11.25 6.75 -1.10
CA ARG A 49 12.40 7.62 -0.92
C ARG A 49 12.83 8.17 -2.27
N GLU A 50 13.24 9.42 -2.27
CA GLU A 50 13.98 10.03 -3.36
C GLU A 50 15.45 9.61 -3.24
N GLY A 51 16.07 9.30 -4.36
CA GLY A 51 17.49 9.00 -4.47
C GLY A 51 18.03 9.46 -5.82
N GLU A 52 19.33 9.35 -6.02
CA GLU A 52 19.96 9.72 -7.28
C GLU A 52 20.73 8.52 -7.85
N THR A 53 20.60 8.29 -9.16
CA THR A 53 21.43 7.29 -9.85
C THR A 53 22.88 7.77 -9.96
N ARG A 54 23.79 6.87 -10.35
CA ARG A 54 25.18 7.24 -10.69
C ARG A 54 25.28 8.30 -11.80
N ARG A 55 24.24 8.41 -12.62
CA ARG A 55 24.12 9.40 -13.70
C ARG A 55 23.56 10.75 -13.21
N GLY A 56 23.21 10.86 -11.93
CA GLY A 56 22.60 12.05 -11.33
C GLY A 56 21.10 12.17 -11.61
N GLU A 57 20.43 11.09 -12.01
CA GLU A 57 18.99 11.10 -12.28
C GLU A 57 18.22 10.84 -10.99
N VAL A 58 17.19 11.66 -10.74
CA VAL A 58 16.32 11.49 -9.58
C VAL A 58 15.47 10.23 -9.75
N THR A 59 15.47 9.39 -8.73
CA THR A 59 14.73 8.13 -8.69
C THR A 59 13.87 8.07 -7.45
N PHE A 60 12.71 7.44 -7.58
CA PHE A 60 11.82 7.16 -6.46
C PHE A 60 11.74 5.66 -6.26
N THR A 61 12.26 5.19 -5.13
CA THR A 61 12.26 3.76 -4.77
C THR A 61 11.44 3.52 -3.52
N PRO A 62 10.73 2.39 -3.40
CA PRO A 62 10.06 2.02 -2.16
C PRO A 62 11.03 1.86 -0.98
N ARG A 63 10.61 2.26 0.22
CA ARG A 63 11.26 1.93 1.50
C ARG A 63 10.93 0.49 1.86
N LEU A 64 11.50 -0.44 1.11
CA LEU A 64 11.14 -1.86 1.12
C LEU A 64 12.35 -2.72 1.48
N VAL A 65 12.18 -3.67 2.39
CA VAL A 65 13.02 -4.87 2.49
C VAL A 65 12.14 -6.09 2.24
N LEU A 66 12.50 -6.86 1.23
CA LEU A 66 11.79 -8.04 0.76
C LEU A 66 12.66 -9.27 0.95
N SER A 67 12.06 -10.36 1.42
CA SER A 67 12.68 -11.68 1.47
C SER A 67 11.84 -12.70 0.70
N ASP A 68 12.52 -13.49 -0.11
CA ASP A 68 11.96 -14.61 -0.87
C ASP A 68 13.04 -15.66 -1.14
N LEU A 69 12.63 -16.81 -1.67
CA LEU A 69 13.50 -17.94 -1.96
C LEU A 69 14.23 -17.76 -3.29
N LYS A 70 15.37 -18.44 -3.44
CA LYS A 70 16.11 -18.48 -4.71
C LYS A 70 15.21 -18.95 -5.86
N GLY A 71 15.24 -18.24 -6.99
CA GLY A 71 14.43 -18.54 -8.18
C GLY A 71 13.05 -17.87 -8.21
N SER A 72 12.70 -17.07 -7.20
CA SER A 72 11.44 -16.31 -7.17
C SER A 72 11.45 -15.01 -8.00
N LEU A 73 12.63 -14.52 -8.41
CA LEU A 73 12.79 -13.23 -9.08
C LEU A 73 12.45 -13.24 -10.58
N GLY A 74 12.35 -14.40 -11.23
CA GLY A 74 12.12 -14.46 -12.68
C GLY A 74 13.15 -13.66 -13.47
N ALA A 75 12.68 -12.68 -14.26
CA ALA A 75 13.54 -11.80 -15.06
C ALA A 75 14.12 -10.59 -14.29
N LEU A 76 13.74 -10.40 -13.02
CA LEU A 76 14.27 -9.31 -12.19
C LEU A 76 15.67 -9.66 -11.68
N THR A 77 16.59 -8.71 -11.78
CA THR A 77 17.95 -8.88 -11.25
C THR A 77 17.97 -8.72 -9.73
N VAL A 78 18.97 -9.30 -9.06
CA VAL A 78 19.16 -9.17 -7.60
C VAL A 78 19.39 -7.73 -7.15
N ASP A 79 19.74 -6.83 -8.06
CA ASP A 79 19.92 -5.40 -7.81
C ASP A 79 18.61 -4.60 -7.93
N GLY A 80 17.48 -5.26 -8.22
CA GLY A 80 16.16 -4.62 -8.26
C GLY A 80 15.87 -3.81 -9.53
N GLY A 81 16.73 -3.94 -10.55
CA GLY A 81 16.56 -3.31 -11.87
C GLY A 81 16.85 -1.81 -11.94
N LEU A 82 17.20 -1.16 -10.82
CA LEU A 82 17.40 0.29 -10.76
C LEU A 82 18.66 0.79 -11.49
N TYR A 83 19.74 0.01 -11.43
CA TYR A 83 21.03 0.37 -12.02
C TYR A 83 21.29 -0.49 -13.25
N GLU A 84 21.43 0.14 -14.41
CA GLU A 84 21.70 -0.52 -15.69
C GLU A 84 23.13 -1.08 -15.80
N ASP A 85 24.02 -0.67 -14.90
CA ASP A 85 25.36 -1.22 -14.78
C ASP A 85 25.26 -2.64 -14.23
N GLN A 86 24.87 -3.59 -15.08
CA GLN A 86 25.30 -4.97 -14.92
C GLN A 86 26.82 -4.93 -15.01
N LEU A 87 27.49 -4.77 -13.88
CA LEU A 87 28.87 -5.20 -13.75
C LEU A 87 28.81 -6.71 -13.98
N SER A 88 28.97 -7.13 -15.24
CA SER A 88 29.38 -8.50 -15.54
C SER A 88 30.53 -8.79 -14.58
N PRO A 89 30.43 -9.83 -13.72
CA PRO A 89 31.45 -10.07 -12.71
C PRO A 89 32.80 -10.09 -13.41
N ASP A 90 33.67 -9.15 -13.07
CA ASP A 90 34.96 -9.02 -13.72
C ASP A 90 35.72 -10.34 -13.49
N PRO A 91 35.99 -11.13 -14.55
CA PRO A 91 36.65 -12.42 -14.40
C PRO A 91 38.01 -12.28 -13.68
N SER A 92 38.64 -11.10 -13.78
CA SER A 92 39.91 -10.81 -13.12
C SER A 92 39.80 -10.61 -11.59
N LEU A 93 38.59 -10.41 -11.05
CA LEU A 93 38.31 -10.38 -9.61
C LEU A 93 38.04 -11.77 -9.02
N ALA A 94 37.95 -12.82 -9.85
CA ALA A 94 37.78 -14.18 -9.36
C ALA A 94 39.04 -14.61 -8.60
N LEU A 95 38.92 -14.79 -7.28
CA LEU A 95 40.01 -15.24 -6.41
C LEU A 95 40.40 -16.70 -6.65
N TRP A 96 39.60 -17.44 -7.42
CA TRP A 96 39.82 -18.84 -7.74
C TRP A 96 40.51 -18.98 -9.09
N PRO A 97 41.47 -19.91 -9.25
CA PRO A 97 42.12 -20.16 -10.53
C PRO A 97 41.11 -20.52 -11.62
N GLU A 98 41.16 -19.83 -12.76
CA GLU A 98 40.24 -20.02 -13.91
C GLU A 98 40.22 -21.48 -14.43
N ASP A 99 41.32 -22.22 -14.24
CA ASP A 99 41.46 -23.62 -14.66
C ASP A 99 40.76 -24.63 -13.73
N ARG A 100 40.15 -24.17 -12.63
CA ARG A 100 39.53 -25.03 -11.61
C ARG A 100 38.06 -24.70 -11.30
N VAL A 101 37.47 -23.72 -11.97
CA VAL A 101 36.09 -23.30 -11.74
C VAL A 101 35.32 -23.36 -13.06
N GLU A 102 34.26 -24.16 -13.08
CA GLU A 102 33.28 -24.16 -14.16
C GLU A 102 32.12 -23.25 -13.73
N VAL A 103 31.92 -22.15 -14.47
CA VAL A 103 30.81 -21.22 -14.21
C VAL A 103 29.65 -21.63 -15.09
N GLU A 104 28.68 -22.35 -14.51
CA GLU A 104 27.40 -22.62 -15.15
C GLU A 104 26.44 -21.45 -14.86
N ALA A 105 26.20 -20.62 -15.88
CA ALA A 105 25.14 -19.62 -15.81
C ALA A 105 23.79 -20.29 -16.09
N ALA A 106 22.80 -20.03 -15.23
CA ALA A 106 21.43 -20.47 -15.49
C ALA A 106 20.85 -19.70 -16.69
N ASP A 107 19.95 -20.34 -17.44
CA ASP A 107 19.26 -19.70 -18.56
C ASP A 107 18.53 -18.43 -18.11
N GLU A 108 18.68 -17.35 -18.88
CA GLU A 108 17.95 -16.10 -18.60
C GLU A 108 16.44 -16.33 -18.68
N ALA A 109 15.72 -15.87 -17.67
CA ALA A 109 14.27 -15.97 -17.65
C ALA A 109 13.66 -15.13 -18.78
N GLN A 110 12.76 -15.75 -19.56
CA GLN A 110 12.11 -15.08 -20.68
C GLN A 110 11.13 -14.00 -20.18
N LYS A 111 11.38 -12.74 -20.59
CA LYS A 111 10.48 -11.61 -20.33
C LYS A 111 9.18 -11.72 -21.15
N ASN A 112 8.05 -11.42 -20.51
CA ASN A 112 6.77 -11.31 -21.20
C ASN A 112 6.66 -10.00 -22.01
N GLU A 113 5.58 -9.86 -22.80
CA GLU A 113 5.35 -8.68 -23.65
C GLU A 113 5.34 -7.36 -22.85
N PHE A 114 4.77 -7.37 -21.64
CA PHE A 114 4.72 -6.20 -20.77
C PHE A 114 6.11 -5.72 -20.35
N LEU A 115 6.97 -6.64 -19.88
CA LEU A 115 8.33 -6.30 -19.47
C LEU A 115 9.20 -5.83 -20.64
N ASN A 116 9.04 -6.46 -21.82
CA ASN A 116 9.76 -6.05 -23.02
C ASN A 116 9.37 -4.62 -23.45
N ASP A 117 8.07 -4.29 -23.41
CA ASP A 117 7.60 -2.94 -23.72
C ASP A 117 8.05 -1.92 -22.65
N LEU A 118 8.14 -2.33 -21.38
CA LEU A 118 8.62 -1.49 -20.28
C LEU A 118 10.10 -1.11 -20.47
N ASP A 119 10.96 -2.08 -20.77
CA ASP A 119 12.38 -1.86 -21.06
C ASP A 119 12.58 -0.96 -22.29
N ALA A 120 11.75 -1.16 -23.32
CA ALA A 120 11.77 -0.33 -24.53
C ALA A 120 11.31 1.12 -24.27
N CYS A 121 10.45 1.36 -23.27
CA CYS A 121 10.06 2.70 -22.86
C CYS A 121 11.14 3.40 -22.04
N SER A 122 11.79 2.69 -21.10
CA SER A 122 12.89 3.24 -20.29
C SER A 122 14.05 3.69 -21.17
N SER A 123 14.46 2.89 -22.15
CA SER A 123 15.51 3.24 -23.12
C SER A 123 15.12 4.38 -24.09
N ARG A 124 13.82 4.62 -24.32
CA ARG A 124 13.34 5.74 -25.17
C ARG A 124 13.22 7.07 -24.42
N ALA A 125 13.06 7.05 -23.10
CA ALA A 125 13.06 8.26 -22.29
C ALA A 125 14.39 9.03 -22.40
N GLU A 126 15.48 8.34 -22.76
CA GLU A 126 16.80 8.94 -23.01
C GLU A 126 16.90 9.77 -24.30
N VAL A 127 15.95 9.64 -25.26
CA VAL A 127 16.06 10.24 -26.61
C VAL A 127 15.06 11.39 -26.84
N CYS A 128 14.09 11.59 -25.95
CA CYS A 128 13.05 12.61 -26.16
C CYS A 128 13.54 14.00 -25.74
N SER A 129 14.05 14.77 -26.70
CA SER A 129 14.18 16.22 -26.57
C SER A 129 12.81 16.86 -26.29
N ILE A 130 12.82 17.92 -25.48
CA ILE A 130 11.67 18.69 -24.96
C ILE A 130 10.65 19.11 -26.05
N ASP A 131 11.03 19.15 -27.32
CA ASP A 131 10.17 19.57 -28.44
C ASP A 131 9.16 18.51 -28.94
N ASP A 132 9.29 17.23 -28.57
CA ASP A 132 8.41 16.15 -29.07
C ASP A 132 7.11 15.95 -28.26
N VAL A 133 6.94 16.65 -27.14
CA VAL A 133 5.79 16.52 -26.22
C VAL A 133 4.45 16.99 -26.84
N LYS A 134 4.48 17.66 -28.00
CA LYS A 134 3.26 18.21 -28.64
C LYS A 134 2.50 17.25 -29.56
N LYS A 135 2.88 15.97 -29.64
CA LYS A 135 2.23 14.98 -30.52
C LYS A 135 1.86 13.65 -29.85
N GLU A 136 1.61 13.60 -28.55
CA GLU A 136 0.97 12.41 -27.99
C GLU A 136 -0.55 12.46 -28.20
N LYS A 137 -0.97 11.82 -29.30
CA LYS A 137 -2.34 11.29 -29.42
C LYS A 137 -2.65 10.53 -28.14
N VAL A 138 -3.83 10.76 -27.57
CA VAL A 138 -4.42 9.99 -26.45
C VAL A 138 -4.03 8.51 -26.57
N VAL A 139 -2.99 8.10 -25.84
CA VAL A 139 -2.49 6.73 -25.85
C VAL A 139 -3.47 5.96 -24.99
N VAL A 140 -4.42 5.26 -25.62
CA VAL A 140 -5.16 4.22 -24.92
C VAL A 140 -4.11 3.24 -24.40
N PRO A 141 -3.97 3.04 -23.08
CA PRO A 141 -2.92 2.18 -22.55
C PRO A 141 -3.10 0.79 -23.16
N LYS A 142 -2.02 0.26 -23.75
CA LYS A 142 -1.98 -1.09 -24.31
C LYS A 142 -2.46 -2.06 -23.23
N ARG A 143 -3.48 -2.87 -23.55
CA ARG A 143 -4.00 -3.89 -22.63
C ARG A 143 -3.19 -5.16 -22.81
N TYR A 144 -2.49 -5.57 -21.77
CA TYR A 144 -1.76 -6.84 -21.74
C TYR A 144 -2.65 -7.94 -21.17
N CYS A 145 -2.65 -9.11 -21.80
CA CYS A 145 -3.29 -10.30 -21.26
C CYS A 145 -2.24 -11.10 -20.48
N LEU A 146 -2.14 -10.86 -19.19
CA LEU A 146 -1.08 -11.41 -18.33
C LEU A 146 -1.47 -12.71 -17.61
N ASP A 147 -2.72 -13.16 -17.76
CA ASP A 147 -3.29 -14.33 -17.09
C ASP A 147 -2.46 -15.62 -17.26
N GLU A 148 -1.82 -15.80 -18.43
CA GLU A 148 -1.02 -16.98 -18.77
C GLU A 148 0.50 -16.73 -18.74
N SER A 149 0.93 -15.47 -18.65
CA SER A 149 2.35 -15.09 -18.74
C SER A 149 2.98 -14.71 -17.41
N VAL A 150 2.21 -14.69 -16.32
CA VAL A 150 2.69 -14.37 -14.98
C VAL A 150 2.90 -15.67 -14.19
N ASN A 151 4.16 -15.97 -13.91
CA ASN A 151 4.61 -17.11 -13.12
C ASN A 151 5.11 -16.68 -11.75
N VAL A 152 5.78 -15.52 -11.68
CA VAL A 152 6.29 -14.92 -10.45
C VAL A 152 5.84 -13.47 -10.29
N TRP A 153 5.97 -12.92 -9.08
CA TRP A 153 5.51 -11.58 -8.75
C TRP A 153 6.22 -10.46 -9.54
N SER A 154 7.43 -10.70 -10.02
CA SER A 154 8.21 -9.74 -10.79
C SER A 154 7.79 -9.63 -12.25
N ASP A 155 7.00 -10.60 -12.78
CA ASP A 155 6.59 -10.63 -14.20
C ASP A 155 5.68 -9.46 -14.60
N TYR A 156 5.17 -8.70 -13.63
CA TYR A 156 4.36 -7.52 -13.84
C TYR A 156 4.79 -6.36 -12.95
N LEU A 157 5.99 -6.45 -12.34
CA LEU A 157 6.54 -5.36 -11.55
C LEU A 157 6.97 -4.24 -12.49
N ARG A 158 6.44 -3.04 -12.24
CA ARG A 158 6.84 -1.81 -12.93
C ARG A 158 7.87 -1.04 -12.11
N THR A 159 7.67 -1.02 -10.79
CA THR A 159 8.48 -0.21 -9.87
C THR A 159 9.87 -0.77 -9.70
N PHE A 160 10.89 0.07 -9.91
CA PHE A 160 12.27 -0.29 -9.60
C PHE A 160 12.49 -0.41 -8.09
N TYR A 161 13.26 -1.42 -7.70
CA TYR A 161 13.69 -1.60 -6.32
C TYR A 161 15.16 -1.21 -6.16
N HIS A 162 15.50 -0.67 -5.00
CA HIS A 162 16.90 -0.42 -4.67
C HIS A 162 17.59 -1.77 -4.39
N PRO A 163 18.89 -1.97 -4.71
CA PRO A 163 19.61 -3.24 -4.46
C PRO A 163 19.50 -3.74 -3.01
N ARG A 164 19.54 -2.81 -2.05
CA ARG A 164 19.35 -3.13 -0.62
C ARG A 164 17.97 -3.71 -0.27
N SER A 165 16.96 -3.56 -1.12
CA SER A 165 15.61 -4.08 -0.89
C SER A 165 15.50 -5.59 -1.00
N LEU A 166 16.35 -6.26 -1.77
CA LEU A 166 16.20 -7.69 -2.07
C LEU A 166 17.12 -8.53 -1.19
N ALA A 167 16.54 -9.26 -0.23
CA ALA A 167 17.22 -10.22 0.65
C ALA A 167 16.81 -11.66 0.27
N ILE A 168 17.38 -12.18 -0.82
CA ILE A 168 17.05 -13.52 -1.32
C ILE A 168 17.86 -14.58 -0.59
N THR A 169 17.17 -15.55 0.02
CA THR A 169 17.85 -16.69 0.65
C THR A 169 18.25 -17.75 -0.38
N ASN A 170 19.48 -18.25 -0.26
CA ASN A 170 20.03 -19.30 -1.10
C ASN A 170 19.90 -20.71 -0.49
N GLU A 171 19.44 -20.82 0.77
CA GLU A 171 19.30 -22.11 1.46
C GLU A 171 18.16 -22.96 0.91
N TYR A 172 17.12 -22.30 0.41
CA TYR A 172 15.92 -22.94 -0.13
C TYR A 172 15.61 -22.37 -1.51
N LYS A 173 15.01 -23.22 -2.36
CA LYS A 173 14.66 -22.85 -3.72
C LYS A 173 13.14 -22.82 -3.90
N HIS A 174 12.68 -21.80 -4.63
CA HIS A 174 11.28 -21.66 -5.01
C HIS A 174 10.84 -22.84 -5.89
N ASN A 175 9.68 -23.44 -5.56
CA ASN A 175 9.12 -24.61 -6.24
C ASN A 175 10.10 -25.79 -6.38
N ASP A 176 10.94 -26.04 -5.38
CA ASP A 176 11.79 -27.22 -5.34
C ASP A 176 11.17 -28.34 -4.48
N ASP A 177 11.02 -29.52 -5.09
CA ASP A 177 10.52 -30.72 -4.42
C ASP A 177 11.57 -31.35 -3.50
N ASN A 178 12.87 -31.08 -3.72
CA ASN A 178 13.95 -31.67 -2.94
C ASN A 178 14.20 -30.90 -1.63
N THR A 179 14.16 -29.58 -1.67
CA THR A 179 14.36 -28.68 -0.51
C THR A 179 13.13 -27.79 -0.25
N PRO A 180 11.97 -28.38 0.10
CA PRO A 180 10.74 -27.61 0.28
C PRO A 180 10.81 -26.72 1.53
N PHE A 181 10.47 -25.43 1.37
CA PHE A 181 10.31 -24.48 2.48
C PHE A 181 8.83 -24.35 2.86
N LYS A 182 8.32 -25.38 3.57
CA LYS A 182 6.89 -25.55 3.87
C LYS A 182 6.55 -25.43 5.35
N PHE A 183 7.49 -25.61 6.26
CA PHE A 183 7.21 -25.73 7.70
C PHE A 183 7.55 -24.44 8.45
N TYR A 184 6.71 -24.04 9.39
CA TYR A 184 6.97 -22.90 10.29
C TYR A 184 8.35 -22.95 10.96
N GLY A 185 8.79 -24.13 11.37
CA GLY A 185 10.10 -24.34 12.01
C GLY A 185 11.29 -24.00 11.10
N GLN A 186 11.18 -24.21 9.79
CA GLN A 186 12.25 -23.87 8.84
C GLN A 186 12.50 -22.36 8.78
N GLY A 187 11.45 -21.55 8.91
CA GLY A 187 11.60 -20.09 9.02
C GLY A 187 12.32 -19.66 10.31
N ILE A 188 12.08 -20.37 11.42
CA ILE A 188 12.82 -20.13 12.67
C ILE A 188 14.29 -20.52 12.53
N GLU A 189 14.58 -21.64 11.87
CA GLU A 189 15.95 -22.10 11.63
C GLU A 189 16.70 -21.15 10.69
N LEU A 190 16.07 -20.70 9.61
CA LEU A 190 16.64 -19.70 8.69
C LEU A 190 16.96 -18.39 9.43
N TRP A 191 16.09 -17.93 10.33
CA TRP A 191 16.36 -16.72 11.12
C TRP A 191 17.50 -16.90 12.15
N LYS A 192 17.78 -18.13 12.57
CA LYS A 192 18.92 -18.43 13.47
C LYS A 192 20.25 -18.48 12.73
N ASN A 193 20.25 -18.54 11.41
CA ASN A 193 21.48 -18.38 10.64
C ASN A 193 21.97 -16.93 10.81
N GLU A 194 23.13 -16.76 11.43
CA GLU A 194 23.74 -15.46 11.72
C GLU A 194 23.98 -14.64 10.44
N ASP A 195 24.40 -15.27 9.34
CA ASP A 195 24.67 -14.58 8.07
C ASP A 195 23.39 -13.99 7.49
N TYR A 196 22.30 -14.78 7.48
CA TYR A 196 21.00 -14.32 6.98
C TYR A 196 20.38 -13.27 7.90
N GLN A 197 20.45 -13.47 9.22
CA GLN A 197 19.93 -12.53 10.19
C GLN A 197 20.63 -11.17 10.09
N GLU A 198 21.96 -11.16 9.99
CA GLU A 198 22.74 -9.93 9.92
C GLU A 198 22.52 -9.19 8.60
N ASP A 199 22.52 -9.89 7.44
CA ASP A 199 22.22 -9.27 6.15
C ASP A 199 20.81 -8.64 6.14
N PHE A 200 19.81 -9.35 6.65
CA PHE A 200 18.45 -8.84 6.69
C PHE A 200 18.31 -7.65 7.66
N ALA A 201 18.94 -7.71 8.83
CA ALA A 201 18.92 -6.64 9.82
C ALA A 201 19.67 -5.39 9.33
N GLU A 202 20.80 -5.55 8.65
CA GLU A 202 21.59 -4.46 8.08
C GLU A 202 20.80 -3.71 7.00
N ARG A 203 20.06 -4.41 6.13
CA ARG A 203 19.17 -3.78 5.14
C ARG A 203 18.09 -2.93 5.79
N ILE A 204 17.48 -3.42 6.88
CA ILE A 204 16.49 -2.65 7.65
C ILE A 204 17.16 -1.43 8.27
N ARG A 205 18.32 -1.60 8.90
CA ARG A 205 19.10 -0.53 9.53
C ARG A 205 19.45 0.57 8.54
N ALA A 206 19.87 0.21 7.33
CA ALA A 206 20.17 1.18 6.27
C ALA A 206 18.96 2.05 5.88
N TYR A 207 17.74 1.49 5.85
CA TYR A 207 16.53 2.30 5.61
C TYR A 207 16.10 3.12 6.82
N MET A 208 16.41 2.63 8.02
CA MET A 208 16.16 3.36 9.25
C MET A 208 17.08 4.57 9.38
N GLU A 209 18.36 4.44 9.10
CA GLU A 209 19.32 5.56 9.15
C GLU A 209 18.97 6.67 8.15
N GLU A 210 18.38 6.31 7.00
CA GLU A 210 17.85 7.27 6.01
C GLU A 210 16.52 7.91 6.41
N ALA A 211 15.75 7.28 7.30
CA ALA A 211 14.57 7.92 7.87
C ALA A 211 15.05 8.88 8.95
N ASP A 212 14.65 10.15 8.88
CA ASP A 212 15.06 11.26 9.77
C ASP A 212 14.75 11.07 11.27
N ASN A 213 14.38 9.85 11.71
CA ASN A 213 13.97 9.54 13.06
C ASN A 213 14.42 8.18 13.60
N SER A 214 15.57 7.65 13.18
CA SER A 214 16.12 6.41 13.74
C SER A 214 17.59 6.49 14.13
N GLN A 215 17.83 6.65 15.42
CA GLN A 215 18.85 5.85 16.08
C GLN A 215 18.34 4.37 16.12
N HIS A 216 19.07 3.31 16.46
CA HIS A 216 18.74 2.19 17.38
C HIS A 216 17.55 1.15 17.29
N LEU A 217 17.72 0.00 16.62
CA LEU A 217 16.74 -1.09 16.30
C LEU A 217 16.21 -1.98 17.50
N LYS A 218 14.90 -1.88 17.81
CA LYS A 218 13.96 -2.80 18.53
C LYS A 218 14.29 -3.46 19.90
N ASP A 219 15.52 -3.80 20.25
CA ASP A 219 15.91 -3.82 21.70
C ASP A 219 15.94 -2.39 22.25
N GLU A 220 16.02 -1.44 21.34
CA GLU A 220 16.04 -0.01 21.56
C GLU A 220 14.70 0.69 21.19
N TYR A 221 13.71 0.00 20.60
CA TYR A 221 12.40 0.59 20.22
C TYR A 221 11.11 -0.15 20.57
N PRO A 222 10.70 -0.08 21.85
CA PRO A 222 9.32 -0.32 22.26
C PRO A 222 8.30 0.71 21.71
N SER A 223 8.75 1.83 21.14
CA SER A 223 7.92 3.02 20.90
C SER A 223 7.35 3.18 19.48
N LYS A 224 7.82 2.36 18.51
CA LYS A 224 7.43 2.42 17.09
C LYS A 224 6.22 1.51 16.83
N ALA A 225 5.25 2.02 16.07
CA ALA A 225 4.08 1.24 15.69
C ALA A 225 4.41 0.26 14.56
N SER A 226 3.77 -0.91 14.59
CA SER A 226 3.93 -1.94 13.56
C SER A 226 2.59 -2.56 13.19
N VAL A 227 2.39 -2.76 11.88
CA VAL A 227 1.20 -3.41 11.34
C VAL A 227 1.62 -4.61 10.51
N ALA A 228 1.04 -5.77 10.80
CA ALA A 228 1.25 -6.98 10.01
C ALA A 228 0.00 -7.32 9.19
N VAL A 229 0.14 -7.41 7.87
CA VAL A 229 -0.90 -7.94 7.00
C VAL A 229 -0.51 -9.34 6.58
N VAL A 230 -1.31 -10.31 7.03
CA VAL A 230 -1.06 -11.72 6.78
C VAL A 230 -1.82 -12.11 5.52
N CYS A 231 -1.11 -12.26 4.40
CA CYS A 231 -1.73 -12.46 3.08
C CYS A 231 -1.90 -13.94 2.77
N LEU A 232 -3.15 -14.42 2.66
CA LEU A 232 -3.45 -15.82 2.35
C LEU A 232 -3.81 -15.96 0.86
N PRO A 233 -3.08 -16.81 0.10
CA PRO A 233 -3.44 -17.12 -1.27
C PRO A 233 -4.77 -17.88 -1.34
N SER A 234 -5.57 -17.60 -2.38
CA SER A 234 -6.81 -18.33 -2.63
C SER A 234 -6.62 -19.67 -3.30
N PHE A 235 -5.42 -19.94 -3.81
CA PHE A 235 -5.09 -21.17 -4.50
C PHE A 235 -3.65 -21.53 -4.18
N CYS A 236 -3.36 -22.79 -3.85
CA CYS A 236 -2.03 -23.21 -3.38
C CYS A 236 -1.37 -24.21 -4.34
N GLY A 237 -1.60 -24.07 -5.64
CA GLY A 237 -1.18 -25.08 -6.64
C GLY A 237 -2.18 -26.23 -6.76
N GLY A 238 -1.85 -27.26 -7.55
CA GLY A 238 -2.73 -28.36 -8.01
C GLY A 238 -3.38 -29.23 -6.93
N GLN A 239 -3.40 -30.56 -7.10
CA GLN A 239 -3.93 -31.45 -6.05
C GLN A 239 -2.96 -31.43 -4.86
N THR A 240 -3.31 -30.69 -3.81
CA THR A 240 -2.56 -30.69 -2.55
C THR A 240 -2.90 -31.93 -1.73
N SER A 241 -1.90 -32.49 -1.05
CA SER A 241 -2.13 -33.61 -0.14
C SER A 241 -2.82 -33.12 1.15
N THR A 242 -3.52 -34.02 1.85
CA THR A 242 -4.09 -33.74 3.19
C THR A 242 -3.02 -33.26 4.18
N GLU A 243 -1.77 -33.72 3.99
CA GLU A 243 -0.61 -33.29 4.76
C GLU A 243 -0.26 -31.82 4.48
N ASP A 244 -0.10 -31.43 3.20
CA ASP A 244 0.15 -30.04 2.81
C ASP A 244 -0.94 -29.11 3.33
N ASP A 245 -2.20 -29.52 3.27
CA ASP A 245 -3.34 -28.77 3.80
C ASP A 245 -3.22 -28.57 5.32
N SER A 246 -2.77 -29.59 6.04
CA SER A 246 -2.58 -29.54 7.49
C SER A 246 -1.40 -28.65 7.87
N ILE A 247 -0.29 -28.72 7.12
CA ILE A 247 0.89 -27.88 7.30
C ILE A 247 0.51 -26.40 7.12
N ARG A 248 -0.24 -26.05 6.07
CA ARG A 248 -0.68 -24.67 5.84
C ARG A 248 -1.51 -24.15 7.00
N VAL A 249 -2.50 -24.92 7.48
CA VAL A 249 -3.34 -24.51 8.61
C VAL A 249 -2.52 -24.32 9.89
N LEU A 250 -1.55 -25.20 10.15
CA LEU A 250 -0.66 -25.07 11.31
C LEU A 250 0.23 -23.83 11.19
N ASN A 251 0.83 -23.58 10.03
CA ASN A 251 1.62 -22.37 9.80
C ASN A 251 0.80 -21.11 10.06
N TRP A 252 -0.43 -21.05 9.53
CA TRP A 252 -1.33 -19.91 9.78
C TRP A 252 -1.64 -19.74 11.26
N ALA A 253 -2.00 -20.82 11.95
CA ALA A 253 -2.34 -20.77 13.37
C ALA A 253 -1.16 -20.30 14.22
N LEU A 254 0.05 -20.82 13.96
CA LEU A 254 1.28 -20.43 14.65
C LEU A 254 1.64 -18.97 14.38
N THR A 255 1.62 -18.54 13.12
CA THR A 255 1.87 -17.13 12.75
C THR A 255 0.87 -16.19 13.41
N LEU A 256 -0.44 -16.44 13.27
CA LEU A 256 -1.47 -15.58 13.86
C LEU A 256 -1.44 -15.58 15.39
N GLY A 257 -1.05 -16.71 16.01
CA GLY A 257 -0.89 -16.82 17.46
C GLY A 257 0.25 -15.96 18.02
N SER A 258 1.32 -15.74 17.25
CA SER A 258 2.47 -14.94 17.69
C SER A 258 2.33 -13.43 17.47
N LEU A 259 1.51 -13.00 16.51
CA LEU A 259 1.40 -11.57 16.13
C LEU A 259 0.90 -10.60 17.22
N PRO A 260 -0.03 -10.96 18.14
CA PRO A 260 -0.49 -10.04 19.18
C PRO A 260 0.61 -9.47 20.07
N GLU A 261 1.70 -10.23 20.25
CA GLU A 261 2.87 -9.87 21.05
C GLU A 261 3.92 -9.10 20.23
N LEU A 262 3.98 -9.33 18.92
CA LEU A 262 5.02 -8.77 18.04
C LEU A 262 4.61 -7.47 17.34
N CYS A 263 3.31 -7.24 17.17
CA CYS A 263 2.76 -6.15 16.37
C CYS A 263 1.79 -5.26 17.15
N SER A 264 1.71 -3.99 16.74
CA SER A 264 0.71 -3.04 17.28
C SER A 264 -0.70 -3.40 16.78
N LEU A 265 -0.81 -3.81 15.52
CA LEU A 265 -2.04 -4.28 14.90
C LEU A 265 -1.70 -5.36 13.87
N PHE A 266 -2.59 -6.32 13.66
CA PHE A 266 -2.47 -7.23 12.52
C PHE A 266 -3.82 -7.52 11.88
N THR A 267 -3.79 -7.87 10.60
CA THR A 267 -4.98 -8.23 9.83
C THR A 267 -4.68 -9.39 8.89
N PRO A 268 -5.42 -10.50 8.99
CA PRO A 268 -5.47 -11.50 7.93
C PRO A 268 -6.20 -10.93 6.69
N ALA A 269 -5.67 -11.18 5.49
CA ALA A 269 -6.24 -10.71 4.24
C ALA A 269 -6.23 -11.82 3.16
N SER A 270 -7.37 -12.06 2.54
CA SER A 270 -7.56 -13.08 1.51
C SER A 270 -8.82 -12.85 0.68
N THR A 271 -8.79 -13.30 -0.57
CA THR A 271 -10.00 -13.47 -1.39
C THR A 271 -10.78 -14.75 -1.07
N VAL A 272 -10.28 -15.58 -0.15
CA VAL A 272 -11.01 -16.72 0.42
C VAL A 272 -11.99 -16.22 1.47
N GLN A 273 -13.23 -16.70 1.41
CA GLN A 273 -14.26 -16.39 2.40
C GLN A 273 -14.32 -17.48 3.47
N SER A 274 -14.33 -18.75 3.05
CA SER A 274 -14.27 -19.93 3.93
C SER A 274 -13.42 -21.04 3.31
N GLY A 275 -12.93 -21.93 4.16
CA GLY A 275 -12.12 -23.11 3.86
C GLY A 275 -10.64 -22.96 4.29
N TRP A 276 -10.28 -23.28 5.54
CA TRP A 276 -8.90 -23.18 6.05
C TRP A 276 -7.98 -24.24 5.45
N ARG A 277 -8.44 -25.49 5.35
CA ARG A 277 -7.68 -26.60 4.75
C ARG A 277 -7.72 -26.50 3.23
N GLN A 278 -8.94 -26.45 2.70
CA GLN A 278 -9.23 -26.26 1.29
C GLN A 278 -10.22 -25.10 1.19
N PRO A 279 -9.90 -24.04 0.42
CA PRO A 279 -10.84 -22.96 0.17
C PRO A 279 -12.13 -23.47 -0.47
N ASP A 280 -13.26 -23.30 0.22
CA ASP A 280 -14.57 -23.76 -0.24
C ASP A 280 -15.29 -22.65 -1.01
N THR A 281 -15.20 -21.42 -0.48
CA THR A 281 -15.89 -20.25 -1.00
C THR A 281 -14.94 -19.09 -1.20
N PHE A 282 -15.19 -18.32 -2.25
CA PHE A 282 -14.38 -17.20 -2.69
C PHE A 282 -15.24 -15.95 -2.72
N ARG A 283 -14.60 -14.81 -2.50
CA ARG A 283 -15.30 -13.53 -2.46
C ARG A 283 -15.74 -13.14 -3.85
N GLU A 284 -17.01 -12.79 -3.98
CA GLU A 284 -17.56 -12.26 -5.22
C GLU A 284 -17.67 -10.74 -5.11
N PHE A 285 -17.41 -10.07 -6.23
CA PHE A 285 -17.50 -8.63 -6.38
C PHE A 285 -18.42 -8.33 -7.55
N THR A 286 -19.47 -7.55 -7.33
CA THR A 286 -20.56 -7.34 -8.29
C THR A 286 -20.08 -6.88 -9.67
N HIS A 287 -19.03 -6.07 -9.72
CA HIS A 287 -18.53 -5.42 -10.94
C HIS A 287 -17.08 -5.80 -11.28
N LEU A 288 -16.55 -6.85 -10.66
CA LEU A 288 -15.17 -7.28 -10.88
C LEU A 288 -15.14 -8.78 -11.18
N ASN A 289 -14.72 -9.12 -12.40
CA ASN A 289 -14.41 -10.49 -12.77
C ASN A 289 -12.93 -10.76 -12.50
N TYR A 290 -12.62 -11.82 -11.76
CA TYR A 290 -11.24 -12.21 -11.47
C TYR A 290 -11.10 -13.72 -11.38
N ASN A 291 -9.94 -14.24 -11.76
CA ASN A 291 -9.65 -15.66 -11.65
C ASN A 291 -9.04 -15.97 -10.28
N LYS A 292 -9.82 -16.61 -9.41
CA LYS A 292 -9.41 -17.04 -8.06
C LYS A 292 -8.20 -17.99 -8.00
N LYS A 293 -7.86 -18.65 -9.12
CA LYS A 293 -6.70 -19.54 -9.21
C LYS A 293 -5.40 -18.81 -9.54
N LEU A 294 -5.48 -17.57 -10.03
CA LEU A 294 -4.32 -16.78 -10.39
C LEU A 294 -3.92 -15.89 -9.22
N HIS A 295 -2.70 -16.08 -8.72
CA HIS A 295 -2.11 -15.20 -7.72
C HIS A 295 -2.10 -13.75 -8.19
N TYR A 296 -1.83 -13.53 -9.49
CA TYR A 296 -1.88 -12.21 -10.12
C TYR A 296 -3.20 -11.47 -9.85
N HIS A 297 -4.34 -12.16 -9.94
CA HIS A 297 -5.66 -11.53 -9.75
C HIS A 297 -6.01 -11.40 -8.27
N SER A 298 -5.82 -12.46 -7.48
CA SER A 298 -6.21 -12.45 -6.07
C SER A 298 -5.40 -11.45 -5.25
N SER A 299 -4.12 -11.30 -5.56
CA SER A 299 -3.24 -10.33 -4.90
C SER A 299 -3.56 -8.88 -5.28
N ALA A 300 -4.01 -8.61 -6.52
CA ALA A 300 -4.43 -7.27 -6.95
C ALA A 300 -5.58 -6.72 -6.10
N ILE A 301 -6.54 -7.57 -5.75
CA ILE A 301 -7.69 -7.19 -4.89
C ILE A 301 -7.21 -6.84 -3.48
N ILE A 302 -6.31 -7.65 -2.91
CA ILE A 302 -5.72 -7.38 -1.58
C ILE A 302 -4.93 -6.07 -1.63
N ALA A 303 -4.07 -5.90 -2.64
CA ALA A 303 -3.27 -4.69 -2.84
C ALA A 303 -4.14 -3.43 -2.98
N ALA A 304 -5.25 -3.49 -3.73
CA ALA A 304 -6.18 -2.36 -3.85
C ALA A 304 -6.85 -2.00 -2.51
N GLY A 305 -7.17 -3.00 -1.69
CA GLY A 305 -7.67 -2.81 -0.33
C GLY A 305 -6.61 -2.16 0.57
N LEU A 306 -5.38 -2.67 0.57
CA LEU A 306 -4.26 -2.12 1.34
C LEU A 306 -3.88 -0.71 0.92
N GLU A 307 -3.92 -0.43 -0.37
CA GLU A 307 -3.69 0.91 -0.90
C GLU A 307 -4.73 1.90 -0.36
N THR A 308 -6.00 1.49 -0.33
CA THR A 308 -7.09 2.33 0.20
C THR A 308 -6.97 2.52 1.71
N VAL A 309 -6.66 1.47 2.48
CA VAL A 309 -6.48 1.54 3.94
C VAL A 309 -5.27 2.40 4.32
N SER A 310 -4.18 2.31 3.56
CA SER A 310 -2.96 3.08 3.85
C SER A 310 -3.11 4.58 3.66
N LEU A 311 -4.17 5.06 2.99
CA LEU A 311 -4.46 6.49 2.88
C LEU A 311 -4.74 7.14 4.25
N LEU A 312 -5.19 6.38 5.24
CA LEU A 312 -5.44 6.87 6.60
C LEU A 312 -4.24 7.63 7.19
N TYR A 313 -3.02 7.19 6.87
CA TYR A 313 -1.77 7.78 7.34
C TYR A 313 -0.91 8.40 6.22
N ARG A 314 -1.36 8.35 4.96
CA ARG A 314 -0.63 8.91 3.80
C ARG A 314 -1.25 10.18 3.22
N LEU A 315 -2.50 10.53 3.52
CA LEU A 315 -3.07 11.79 3.04
C LEU A 315 -2.37 13.00 3.69
N ARG A 316 -2.01 14.01 2.89
CA ARG A 316 -1.41 15.27 3.38
C ARG A 316 -2.38 16.06 4.26
N SER A 317 -3.67 15.94 4.00
CA SER A 317 -4.75 16.51 4.82
C SER A 317 -4.90 15.79 6.17
N SER A 318 -4.52 14.51 6.23
CA SER A 318 -4.58 13.71 7.46
C SER A 318 -3.42 14.06 8.38
N ARG A 319 -3.75 14.34 9.63
CA ARG A 319 -2.74 14.46 10.69
C ARG A 319 -2.36 13.12 11.31
N ALA A 320 -3.09 12.05 11.05
CA ALA A 320 -2.83 10.74 11.65
C ALA A 320 -1.56 10.11 11.08
N SER A 321 -0.69 9.65 11.97
CA SER A 321 0.42 8.75 11.65
C SER A 321 -0.04 7.29 11.71
N LEU A 322 0.79 6.35 11.23
CA LEU A 322 0.52 4.91 11.41
C LEU A 322 0.31 4.55 12.89
N LYS A 323 1.06 5.20 13.78
CA LYS A 323 0.93 4.99 15.23
C LYS A 323 -0.45 5.36 15.73
N ASP A 324 -0.95 6.54 15.34
CA ASP A 324 -2.28 7.02 15.74
C ASP A 324 -3.35 6.03 15.26
N VAL A 325 -3.28 5.61 13.98
CA VAL A 325 -4.20 4.62 13.41
C VAL A 325 -4.19 3.30 14.19
N THR A 326 -3.01 2.79 14.56
CA THR A 326 -2.92 1.55 15.35
C THR A 326 -3.40 1.72 16.79
N CYS A 327 -3.16 2.87 17.41
CA CYS A 327 -3.61 3.16 18.76
C CYS A 327 -5.14 3.26 18.81
N ASP A 328 -5.75 3.93 17.84
CA ASP A 328 -7.19 4.09 17.73
C ASP A 328 -7.87 2.73 17.51
N LEU A 329 -7.39 1.93 16.55
CA LEU A 329 -7.96 0.63 16.22
C LEU A 329 -7.73 -0.46 17.29
N ARG A 330 -6.72 -0.34 18.15
CA ARG A 330 -6.42 -1.33 19.20
C ARG A 330 -7.26 -1.13 20.46
N VAL A 331 -8.57 -1.40 20.33
CA VAL A 331 -9.54 -1.22 21.42
C VAL A 331 -9.44 -2.37 22.45
N LEU A 332 -9.32 -2.02 23.74
CA LEU A 332 -9.18 -2.98 24.86
C LEU A 332 -7.98 -3.95 24.70
N GLY A 333 -6.91 -3.50 24.05
CA GLY A 333 -5.71 -4.32 23.82
C GLY A 333 -5.84 -5.36 22.71
N ARG A 334 -6.98 -5.42 22.01
CA ARG A 334 -7.22 -6.34 20.89
C ARG A 334 -6.43 -5.91 19.66
N ALA A 335 -5.38 -6.65 19.33
CA ALA A 335 -4.47 -6.34 18.20
C ALA A 335 -4.98 -6.84 16.84
N ALA A 336 -5.97 -7.73 16.81
CA ALA A 336 -6.54 -8.24 15.57
C ALA A 336 -7.56 -7.24 15.01
N SER A 337 -7.44 -6.95 13.72
CA SER A 337 -8.39 -6.14 12.96
C SER A 337 -8.80 -6.86 11.68
N ALA A 338 -9.86 -6.37 11.04
CA ALA A 338 -10.33 -6.87 9.76
C ALA A 338 -10.31 -5.75 8.71
N ILE A 339 -10.03 -6.12 7.47
CA ILE A 339 -10.13 -5.22 6.32
C ILE A 339 -11.38 -5.60 5.53
N SER A 340 -12.09 -4.62 5.01
CA SER A 340 -13.18 -4.82 4.05
C SER A 340 -13.02 -3.87 2.88
N VAL A 341 -13.48 -4.28 1.70
CA VAL A 341 -13.39 -3.50 0.47
C VAL A 341 -14.65 -3.66 -0.39
N THR A 342 -14.99 -2.63 -1.15
CA THR A 342 -15.87 -2.72 -2.31
C THR A 342 -15.15 -2.14 -3.51
N LEU A 343 -15.04 -2.96 -4.55
CA LEU A 343 -14.24 -2.64 -5.72
C LEU A 343 -14.93 -3.18 -7.00
N PRO A 344 -15.22 -2.30 -7.98
CA PRO A 344 -15.38 -0.85 -7.82
C PRO A 344 -16.59 -0.50 -6.95
N PHE A 345 -16.53 0.65 -6.27
CA PHE A 345 -17.71 1.28 -5.67
C PHE A 345 -18.49 2.02 -6.77
N ALA A 346 -19.63 1.47 -7.17
CA ALA A 346 -20.41 1.98 -8.28
C ALA A 346 -21.28 3.18 -7.83
N ILE A 347 -21.04 4.34 -8.42
CA ILE A 347 -21.88 5.54 -8.29
C ILE A 347 -22.50 5.82 -9.66
N GLY A 348 -23.80 6.09 -9.71
CA GLY A 348 -24.50 6.46 -10.95
C GLY A 348 -23.91 7.70 -11.61
N GLN A 349 -24.13 7.89 -12.91
CA GLN A 349 -23.56 9.02 -13.67
C GLN A 349 -24.04 10.39 -13.17
N GLU A 350 -25.26 10.48 -12.66
CA GLU A 350 -25.85 11.73 -12.17
C GLU A 350 -26.20 11.67 -10.67
N SER A 351 -25.89 10.56 -9.99
CA SER A 351 -26.25 10.40 -8.58
C SER A 351 -25.16 10.93 -7.66
N SER A 352 -25.59 11.55 -6.56
CA SER A 352 -24.67 11.90 -5.47
C SER A 352 -24.21 10.64 -4.71
N LEU A 353 -23.17 10.80 -3.89
CA LEU A 353 -22.74 9.73 -2.98
C LEU A 353 -23.86 9.37 -1.99
N LEU A 354 -24.57 10.38 -1.47
CA LEU A 354 -25.66 10.19 -0.51
C LEU A 354 -26.80 9.38 -1.12
N GLU A 355 -27.29 9.77 -2.29
CA GLU A 355 -28.37 9.05 -3.01
C GLU A 355 -27.98 7.60 -3.31
N THR A 356 -26.70 7.38 -3.65
CA THR A 356 -26.18 6.03 -3.91
C THR A 356 -26.22 5.17 -2.65
N LEU A 357 -25.86 5.73 -1.49
CA LEU A 357 -25.87 5.03 -0.20
C LEU A 357 -27.29 4.78 0.30
N GLU A 358 -28.22 5.73 0.13
CA GLU A 358 -29.62 5.56 0.53
C GLU A 358 -30.34 4.48 -0.26
N ASN A 359 -30.02 4.36 -1.56
CA ASN A 359 -30.59 3.34 -2.44
C ASN A 359 -29.78 2.03 -2.45
N TRP A 360 -28.74 1.91 -1.63
CA TRP A 360 -27.88 0.73 -1.62
C TRP A 360 -28.60 -0.48 -1.04
N ASN A 361 -28.72 -1.53 -1.85
CA ASN A 361 -29.31 -2.80 -1.44
C ASN A 361 -28.23 -3.86 -1.24
N GLY A 362 -28.13 -4.41 -0.03
CA GLY A 362 -27.16 -5.45 0.32
C GLY A 362 -25.95 -4.93 1.09
N PRO A 363 -24.91 -5.76 1.29
CA PRO A 363 -23.72 -5.34 2.03
C PRO A 363 -22.97 -4.25 1.26
N LEU A 364 -22.58 -3.19 1.98
CA LEU A 364 -21.80 -2.09 1.39
C LEU A 364 -20.37 -2.52 1.06
N MET A 365 -19.80 -3.42 1.86
CA MET A 365 -18.40 -3.86 1.80
C MET A 365 -18.32 -5.38 1.91
N SER A 366 -17.39 -5.99 1.18
CA SER A 366 -17.00 -7.38 1.39
C SER A 366 -15.76 -7.42 2.26
N SER A 367 -15.79 -8.17 3.36
CA SER A 367 -14.58 -8.42 4.17
C SER A 367 -13.48 -8.96 3.26
N LEU A 368 -12.21 -8.69 3.52
CA LEU A 368 -11.07 -9.43 2.99
C LEU A 368 -10.47 -10.35 4.05
N SER A 369 -10.86 -10.18 5.32
CA SER A 369 -10.41 -11.07 6.39
C SER A 369 -11.21 -12.38 6.38
N PRO A 370 -10.56 -13.53 6.14
CA PRO A 370 -11.26 -14.81 5.98
C PRO A 370 -12.05 -15.16 7.25
N TYR A 371 -13.21 -15.79 7.09
CA TYR A 371 -14.08 -16.21 8.19
C TYR A 371 -14.54 -15.13 9.18
N CYS A 372 -14.48 -13.86 8.77
CA CYS A 372 -14.87 -12.74 9.60
C CYS A 372 -16.18 -12.12 9.08
N SER A 373 -17.25 -12.21 9.88
CA SER A 373 -18.48 -11.42 9.71
C SER A 373 -18.39 -10.16 10.56
N LEU A 374 -18.61 -8.99 9.97
CA LEU A 374 -18.41 -7.68 10.60
C LEU A 374 -19.73 -7.00 10.97
N ASP A 375 -20.67 -7.75 11.53
CA ASP A 375 -21.99 -7.23 11.91
C ASP A 375 -21.92 -6.29 13.13
N LYS A 376 -20.92 -6.48 14.00
CA LYS A 376 -20.67 -5.65 15.18
C LYS A 376 -19.17 -5.35 15.26
N VAL A 377 -18.83 -4.07 15.23
CA VAL A 377 -17.44 -3.60 15.25
C VAL A 377 -17.31 -2.58 16.38
N ASP A 378 -16.26 -2.70 17.20
CA ASP A 378 -16.00 -1.75 18.29
C ASP A 378 -15.54 -0.37 17.75
N LEU A 379 -14.67 -0.37 16.74
CA LEU A 379 -14.23 0.82 16.03
C LEU A 379 -14.02 0.51 14.55
N GLN A 380 -14.50 1.39 13.68
CA GLN A 380 -14.33 1.30 12.24
C GLN A 380 -13.75 2.61 11.70
N SER A 381 -12.80 2.48 10.76
CA SER A 381 -12.35 3.59 9.93
C SER A 381 -12.68 3.28 8.47
N VAL A 382 -13.20 4.26 7.75
CA VAL A 382 -13.68 4.11 6.37
C VAL A 382 -12.98 5.13 5.49
N VAL A 383 -12.40 4.65 4.39
CA VAL A 383 -11.80 5.50 3.36
C VAL A 383 -12.55 5.27 2.07
N ILE A 384 -12.98 6.36 1.45
CA ILE A 384 -13.52 6.39 0.09
C ILE A 384 -12.59 7.24 -0.77
N ARG A 385 -12.38 6.85 -2.02
CA ARG A 385 -11.55 7.59 -2.97
C ARG A 385 -12.17 7.53 -4.37
N GLY A 386 -11.86 8.54 -5.19
CA GLY A 386 -12.38 8.65 -6.56
C GLY A 386 -13.80 9.23 -6.65
N VAL A 387 -14.29 9.87 -5.58
CA VAL A 387 -15.56 10.63 -5.61
C VAL A 387 -15.23 12.11 -5.75
N SER A 388 -15.77 12.76 -6.77
CA SER A 388 -15.57 14.21 -6.96
C SER A 388 -16.30 15.02 -5.89
N ASN A 389 -15.76 16.18 -5.53
CA ASN A 389 -16.37 17.07 -4.54
C ASN A 389 -17.80 17.48 -4.92
N GLN A 390 -18.10 17.61 -6.22
CA GLN A 390 -19.44 17.91 -6.74
C GLN A 390 -20.49 16.83 -6.41
N ARG A 391 -20.05 15.59 -6.18
CA ARG A 391 -20.92 14.46 -5.82
C ARG A 391 -21.11 14.31 -4.31
N LEU A 392 -20.41 15.13 -3.51
CA LEU A 392 -20.58 15.21 -2.07
C LEU A 392 -21.65 16.27 -1.78
N MET A 393 -22.84 15.84 -1.37
CA MET A 393 -23.88 16.78 -0.94
C MET A 393 -23.60 17.25 0.49
N SER A 394 -23.65 18.57 0.68
CA SER A 394 -23.78 19.20 2.00
C SER A 394 -25.24 19.56 2.22
N THR A 395 -25.70 19.50 3.47
CA THR A 395 -27.08 19.86 3.80
C THR A 395 -27.22 21.38 3.85
N GLU A 396 -27.90 21.96 2.86
CA GLU A 396 -28.16 23.41 2.76
C GLU A 396 -28.78 24.00 4.04
N SER A 397 -29.62 23.21 4.74
CA SER A 397 -30.29 23.65 5.96
C SER A 397 -29.35 24.08 7.08
N VAL A 398 -28.14 23.52 7.15
CA VAL A 398 -27.11 23.93 8.10
C VAL A 398 -26.55 25.30 7.71
N GLY A 399 -26.28 25.51 6.42
CA GLY A 399 -25.90 26.82 5.88
C GLY A 399 -26.97 27.87 6.19
N SER A 400 -28.23 27.58 5.87
CA SER A 400 -29.36 28.50 6.13
C SER A 400 -29.54 28.79 7.62
N MET A 401 -29.31 27.83 8.51
CA MET A 401 -29.37 28.03 9.97
C MET A 401 -28.27 28.98 10.45
N LEU A 402 -27.03 28.78 10.00
CA LEU A 402 -25.88 29.62 10.35
C LEU A 402 -26.06 31.04 9.80
N GLU A 403 -26.54 31.17 8.56
CA GLU A 403 -26.86 32.45 7.95
C GLU A 403 -28.00 33.17 8.70
N SER A 404 -29.05 32.44 9.08
CA SER A 404 -30.13 32.99 9.91
C SER A 404 -29.63 33.49 11.26
N LEU A 405 -28.71 32.77 11.91
CA LEU A 405 -28.10 33.20 13.17
C LEU A 405 -27.24 34.45 12.97
N HIS A 406 -26.42 34.50 11.91
CA HIS A 406 -25.65 35.68 11.54
C HIS A 406 -26.56 36.90 11.37
N ASN A 407 -27.66 36.74 10.62
CA ASN A 407 -28.63 37.81 10.35
C ASN A 407 -29.29 38.35 11.61
N GLU A 408 -29.68 37.50 12.55
CA GLU A 408 -30.24 37.95 13.84
C GLU A 408 -29.17 38.59 14.73
N ALA A 409 -27.98 38.02 14.82
CA ALA A 409 -26.90 38.55 15.64
C ALA A 409 -26.41 39.92 15.16
N LYS A 410 -26.32 40.14 13.83
CA LYS A 410 -25.93 41.42 13.22
C LYS A 410 -26.90 42.58 13.54
N ARG A 411 -28.16 42.28 13.87
CA ARG A 411 -29.16 43.29 14.27
C ARG A 411 -28.97 43.75 15.73
N ILE A 412 -28.25 42.99 16.55
CA ILE A 412 -28.07 43.28 17.96
C ILE A 412 -26.99 44.36 18.13
N LYS A 413 -27.36 45.48 18.74
CA LYS A 413 -26.39 46.53 19.10
C LYS A 413 -25.70 46.18 20.41
N ILE A 414 -24.54 45.54 20.35
CA ILE A 414 -23.74 45.12 21.52
C ILE A 414 -23.46 46.26 22.49
N ARG A 415 -23.31 47.50 21.99
CA ARG A 415 -23.20 48.71 22.82
C ARG A 415 -24.36 48.94 23.81
N ARG A 416 -25.52 48.30 23.59
CA ARG A 416 -26.69 48.35 24.46
C ARG A 416 -26.73 47.21 25.49
N LEU A 417 -25.75 46.31 25.46
CA LEU A 417 -25.62 45.16 26.36
C LEU A 417 -24.30 45.25 27.13
N PRO A 418 -24.23 46.08 28.20
CA PRO A 418 -22.99 46.39 28.88
C PRO A 418 -22.30 45.16 29.47
N GLY A 419 -23.06 44.11 29.84
CA GLY A 419 -22.49 42.86 30.35
C GLY A 419 -21.49 42.16 29.42
N PHE A 420 -21.62 42.31 28.09
CA PHE A 420 -20.63 41.79 27.15
C PHE A 420 -19.34 42.63 27.16
N LEU A 421 -19.45 43.96 27.23
CA LEU A 421 -18.30 44.85 27.30
C LEU A 421 -17.56 44.74 28.65
N GLU A 422 -18.31 44.60 29.75
CA GLU A 422 -17.78 44.39 31.09
C GLU A 422 -17.05 43.05 31.24
N SER A 423 -17.44 42.05 30.43
CA SER A 423 -16.76 40.75 30.37
C SER A 423 -15.47 40.75 29.53
N GLY A 424 -15.09 41.88 28.94
CA GLY A 424 -13.87 42.04 28.15
C GLY A 424 -14.02 41.73 26.66
N LEU A 425 -15.24 41.49 26.16
CA LEU A 425 -15.48 41.29 24.72
C LEU A 425 -15.38 42.63 23.98
N GLU A 426 -14.44 42.71 23.03
CA GLU A 426 -14.30 43.88 22.17
C GLU A 426 -15.32 43.85 21.02
N ILE A 427 -15.78 45.03 20.59
CA ILE A 427 -16.76 45.14 19.50
C ILE A 427 -16.18 44.60 18.19
N LEU A 428 -14.90 44.90 17.92
CA LEU A 428 -14.21 44.44 16.71
C LEU A 428 -14.08 42.91 16.68
N GLU A 429 -13.80 42.30 17.82
CA GLU A 429 -13.73 40.84 17.94
C GLU A 429 -15.10 40.20 17.63
N CYS A 430 -16.19 40.80 18.10
CA CYS A 430 -17.51 40.30 17.77
C CYS A 430 -17.85 40.43 16.28
N ASP A 431 -17.51 41.57 15.66
CA ASP A 431 -17.74 41.76 14.23
C ASP A 431 -16.92 40.73 13.41
N GLU A 432 -15.67 40.47 13.78
CA GLU A 432 -14.83 39.43 13.16
C GLU A 432 -15.45 38.03 13.28
N LYS A 433 -15.99 37.68 14.45
CA LYS A 433 -16.65 36.39 14.68
C LYS A 433 -17.95 36.24 13.88
N LEU A 434 -18.69 37.33 13.67
CA LEU A 434 -19.88 37.32 12.82
C LEU A 434 -19.53 37.12 11.35
N GLU A 435 -18.46 37.73 10.86
CA GLU A 435 -17.96 37.50 9.49
C GLU A 435 -17.44 36.05 9.33
N GLN A 436 -16.72 35.51 10.32
CA GLN A 436 -16.31 34.10 10.32
C GLN A 436 -17.52 33.14 10.29
N LEU A 437 -18.61 33.47 10.99
CA LEU A 437 -19.86 32.70 10.97
C LEU A 437 -20.53 32.74 9.59
N LEU A 438 -20.48 33.88 8.89
CA LEU A 438 -21.01 34.00 7.53
C LEU A 438 -20.19 33.17 6.54
N CYS A 439 -18.86 33.31 6.55
CA CYS A 439 -17.97 32.48 5.73
C CYS A 439 -18.18 30.98 6.02
N LEU A 440 -18.41 30.62 7.28
CA LEU A 440 -18.72 29.25 7.66
C LEU A 440 -20.05 28.78 7.04
N SER A 441 -21.08 29.63 6.99
CA SER A 441 -22.36 29.29 6.36
C SER A 441 -22.21 29.02 4.86
N GLU A 442 -21.35 29.76 4.18
CA GLU A 442 -21.05 29.60 2.75
C GLU A 442 -20.38 28.26 2.45
N CYS A 443 -19.60 27.69 3.39
CA CYS A 443 -19.05 26.33 3.26
C CYS A 443 -20.14 25.23 3.16
N TYR A 444 -21.39 25.54 3.52
CA TYR A 444 -22.54 24.63 3.43
C TYR A 444 -23.52 25.02 2.31
N ALA A 445 -23.23 26.07 1.54
CA ALA A 445 -24.01 26.41 0.36
C ALA A 445 -23.77 25.39 -0.76
N VAL A 446 -24.83 25.00 -1.47
CA VAL A 446 -24.70 24.19 -2.68
C VAL A 446 -24.02 25.06 -3.73
N THR A 447 -22.84 24.65 -4.18
CA THR A 447 -22.16 25.31 -5.30
C THR A 447 -22.83 24.84 -6.59
N ASP A 448 -23.71 25.67 -7.15
CA ASP A 448 -24.33 25.42 -8.46
C ASP A 448 -23.35 25.58 -9.64
N ASP A 449 -22.09 25.97 -9.38
CA ASP A 449 -21.08 26.24 -10.40
C ASP A 449 -19.88 25.27 -10.29
N LEU A 450 -19.83 24.27 -11.19
CA LEU A 450 -18.75 24.06 -12.19
C LEU A 450 -18.94 22.78 -13.02
#